data_AF-A0A0N0E538-F1
#
_entry.id   AF-A0A0N0E538-F1
#
_cell.length_a   1.000
_cell.length_b   1.000
_cell.length_c   1.000
_cell.angle_alpha   90.00
_cell.angle_beta   90.00
_cell.angle_gamma   90.00
#
_symmetry.space_group_name_H-M   'P 1'
#
loop_
_entity.id
_entity.type
_entity.pdbx_description
1 polymer ?
#
loop_
_entity_poly.entity_id
_entity_poly.type
_entity_poly.pdbx_seq_one_letter_code
_entity_poly.pdbx_strand_id
1 'polypeptide(L)'
;MKMLDHCIGQWAIREELRVEAVGIHDIRQLYPNRARMLAHAHRQAVAYLNNALYNVDRLFNGQRLDTKRRRFIEKCLGVAQVDNDIIRKLKIRMGVMLDELLKPSLNPQHSSRYIVGSGRQPDHGNQAFTVRRERGGNIYLTERFFEPGLEVYLPIRPRTFDAYGHHMATVLLHEISHMTLQTLDFAYLDPSRPFVDLIDTSTPDGRLRHLVLEELQQNALSATTPGNELFKTLDDYELRWNDVEGDLRQRALSLTGTRDLDSARRVFYSDAGKRTDVILNNADSLALLITHLGRPVEFQPLEEPRSTPST
;
A
#
# COMPACT_ATOMS: atom_id res chain seq x y z
N MET A 1 9.02 10.86 5.62
CA MET A 1 7.91 11.46 4.87
C MET A 1 6.66 11.21 5.69
N LYS A 2 6.07 12.25 6.28
CA LYS A 2 4.84 12.12 7.08
C LYS A 2 3.66 12.05 6.12
N MET A 3 3.20 10.84 5.83
CA MET A 3 1.88 10.65 5.25
C MET A 3 0.85 10.88 6.38
N LEU A 4 -0.08 11.79 6.14
CA LEU A 4 -1.18 12.15 7.04
C LEU A 4 -2.45 11.60 6.37
N ASP A 5 -2.56 10.28 6.33
CA ASP A 5 -3.50 9.62 5.40
C ASP A 5 -4.88 9.37 6.03
N HIS A 6 -5.05 9.82 7.29
CA HIS A 6 -6.32 9.75 7.99
C HIS A 6 -6.66 11.05 8.74
N CYS A 7 -7.72 11.71 8.27
CA CYS A 7 -8.32 12.88 8.91
C CYS A 7 -9.47 12.49 9.87
N ILE A 8 -9.46 13.01 11.10
CA ILE A 8 -10.56 12.86 12.06
C ILE A 8 -11.56 14.02 11.85
N GLY A 9 -12.40 13.88 10.81
CA GLY A 9 -13.56 14.75 10.58
C GLY A 9 -13.33 15.96 9.68
N GLN A 10 -14.38 16.78 9.51
CA GLN A 10 -14.43 17.87 8.53
C GLN A 10 -13.42 19.00 8.77
N TRP A 11 -12.98 19.20 10.02
CA TRP A 11 -11.97 20.18 10.35
C TRP A 11 -10.58 19.77 9.82
N ALA A 12 -10.22 18.49 9.96
CA ALA A 12 -8.96 17.95 9.45
C ALA A 12 -8.88 18.04 7.91
N ILE A 13 -9.98 17.84 7.17
CA ILE A 13 -10.01 18.06 5.71
C ILE A 13 -9.61 19.50 5.36
N ARG A 14 -10.12 20.48 6.12
CA ARG A 14 -9.78 21.88 5.89
C ARG A 14 -8.33 22.18 6.25
N GLU A 15 -7.71 21.44 7.15
CA GLU A 15 -6.29 21.66 7.46
C GLU A 15 -5.37 21.03 6.41
N GLU A 16 -5.78 19.91 5.82
CA GLU A 16 -4.96 19.15 4.86
C GLU A 16 -5.13 19.60 3.40
N LEU A 17 -6.36 19.88 2.96
CA LEU A 17 -6.68 20.05 1.54
C LEU A 17 -7.41 21.36 1.24
N ARG A 18 -6.92 22.07 0.24
CA ARG A 18 -7.69 23.09 -0.47
C ARG A 18 -8.44 22.42 -1.62
N VAL A 19 -9.73 22.15 -1.40
CA VAL A 19 -10.61 21.53 -2.40
C VAL A 19 -10.73 22.42 -3.65
N GLU A 20 -10.51 21.82 -4.81
CA GLU A 20 -10.57 22.48 -6.13
C GLU A 20 -11.69 21.92 -7.00
N ALA A 21 -11.95 20.60 -6.93
CA ALA A 21 -12.99 19.93 -7.70
C ALA A 21 -13.64 18.79 -6.91
N VAL A 22 -14.97 18.65 -7.00
CA VAL A 22 -15.74 17.60 -6.31
C VAL A 22 -16.44 16.71 -7.34
N GLY A 23 -16.10 15.43 -7.33
CA GLY A 23 -16.64 14.45 -8.27
C GLY A 23 -15.98 14.50 -9.66
N ILE A 24 -16.13 13.39 -10.39
CA ILE A 24 -15.52 13.22 -11.71
C ILE A 24 -16.01 14.26 -12.73
N HIS A 25 -17.23 14.76 -12.59
CA HIS A 25 -17.75 15.79 -13.48
C HIS A 25 -16.90 17.07 -13.43
N ASP A 26 -16.74 17.63 -12.24
CA ASP A 26 -15.96 18.86 -12.01
C ASP A 26 -14.47 18.62 -12.28
N ILE A 27 -13.94 17.47 -11.86
CA ILE A 27 -12.54 17.09 -12.15
C ILE A 27 -12.30 17.03 -13.66
N ARG A 28 -13.25 16.51 -14.45
CA ARG A 28 -13.09 16.43 -15.91
C ARG A 28 -13.13 17.81 -16.57
N GLN A 29 -13.91 18.74 -16.03
CA GLN A 29 -13.98 20.12 -16.55
C GLN A 29 -12.71 20.92 -16.23
N LEU A 30 -12.23 20.84 -14.99
CA LEU A 30 -11.08 21.63 -14.53
C LEU A 30 -9.73 20.95 -14.85
N TYR A 31 -9.66 19.63 -14.72
CA TYR A 31 -8.45 18.84 -14.84
C TYR A 31 -8.67 17.58 -15.69
N PRO A 32 -8.94 17.71 -17.01
CA PRO A 32 -9.28 16.58 -17.88
C PRO A 32 -8.20 15.48 -17.90
N ASN A 33 -6.92 15.84 -17.74
CA ASN A 33 -5.83 14.88 -17.64
C ASN A 33 -5.91 14.08 -16.34
N ARG A 34 -6.15 14.74 -15.19
CA ARG A 34 -6.31 14.07 -13.88
C ARG A 34 -7.52 13.13 -13.89
N ALA A 35 -8.63 13.51 -14.53
CA ALA A 35 -9.77 12.61 -14.71
C ALA A 35 -9.41 11.33 -15.49
N ARG A 36 -8.61 11.45 -16.56
CA ARG A 36 -8.14 10.28 -17.33
C ARG A 36 -7.17 9.41 -16.53
N MET A 37 -6.25 10.04 -15.80
CA MET A 37 -5.30 9.35 -14.92
C MET A 37 -6.01 8.57 -13.81
N LEU A 38 -7.02 9.18 -13.18
CA LEU A 38 -7.84 8.53 -12.16
C LEU A 38 -8.63 7.34 -12.73
N ALA A 39 -9.22 7.48 -13.93
CA ALA A 39 -9.88 6.36 -14.59
C ALA A 39 -8.92 5.22 -14.94
N HIS A 40 -7.69 5.55 -15.33
CA HIS A 40 -6.63 4.58 -15.56
C HIS A 40 -6.23 3.86 -14.26
N ALA A 41 -5.96 4.61 -13.20
CA ALA A 41 -5.62 4.10 -11.87
C ALA A 41 -6.68 3.16 -11.32
N HIS A 42 -7.96 3.54 -11.41
CA HIS A 42 -9.09 2.72 -10.98
C HIS A 42 -9.11 1.38 -11.75
N ARG A 43 -8.99 1.41 -13.09
CA ARG A 43 -8.95 0.19 -13.89
C ARG A 43 -7.77 -0.70 -13.52
N GLN A 44 -6.60 -0.11 -13.26
CA GLN A 44 -5.41 -0.85 -12.87
C GLN A 44 -5.52 -1.46 -11.46
N ALA A 45 -6.14 -0.76 -10.50
CA ALA A 45 -6.45 -1.31 -9.17
C ALA A 45 -7.41 -2.51 -9.27
N VAL A 46 -8.46 -2.40 -10.08
CA VAL A 46 -9.39 -3.50 -10.39
C VAL A 46 -8.66 -4.67 -11.04
N ALA A 47 -7.75 -4.40 -11.99
CA ALA A 47 -6.95 -5.44 -12.63
C ALA A 47 -6.03 -6.15 -11.63
N TYR A 48 -5.35 -5.41 -10.73
CA TYR A 48 -4.54 -6.00 -9.68
C TYR A 48 -5.34 -6.92 -8.77
N LEU A 49 -6.51 -6.50 -8.31
CA LEU A 49 -7.37 -7.34 -7.44
C LEU A 49 -7.85 -8.61 -8.14
N ASN A 50 -8.35 -8.51 -9.38
CA ASN A 50 -8.78 -9.67 -10.15
C ASN A 50 -7.63 -10.66 -10.38
N ASN A 51 -6.48 -10.14 -10.81
CA ASN A 51 -5.29 -10.96 -11.02
C ASN A 51 -4.78 -11.57 -9.71
N ALA A 52 -4.82 -10.83 -8.61
CA ALA A 52 -4.40 -11.32 -7.31
C ALA A 52 -5.30 -12.47 -6.84
N LEU A 53 -6.63 -12.32 -6.93
CA LEU A 53 -7.58 -13.38 -6.62
C LEU A 53 -7.33 -14.63 -7.48
N TYR A 54 -7.14 -14.45 -8.78
CA TYR A 54 -6.81 -15.53 -9.70
C TYR A 54 -5.50 -16.24 -9.35
N ASN A 55 -4.45 -15.47 -9.06
CA ASN A 55 -3.11 -16.02 -8.79
C ASN A 55 -3.01 -16.65 -7.39
N VAL A 56 -3.78 -16.20 -6.42
CA VAL A 56 -3.85 -16.79 -5.06
C VAL A 56 -4.37 -18.22 -5.11
N ASP A 57 -5.33 -18.53 -5.99
CA ASP A 57 -5.83 -19.90 -6.18
C ASP A 57 -4.82 -20.83 -6.86
N ARG A 58 -3.71 -20.29 -7.38
CA ARG A 58 -2.71 -21.01 -8.17
C ARG A 58 -1.35 -21.17 -7.48
N LEU A 59 -1.18 -20.67 -6.26
CA LEU A 59 0.11 -20.64 -5.54
C LEU A 59 0.81 -22.00 -5.42
N PHE A 60 0.06 -23.10 -5.55
CA PHE A 60 0.55 -24.47 -5.44
C PHE A 60 0.56 -25.26 -6.75
N ASN A 61 0.31 -24.62 -7.89
CA ASN A 61 0.29 -25.28 -9.21
C ASN A 61 1.67 -25.61 -9.78
N GLY A 62 2.75 -25.30 -9.04
CA GLY A 62 4.12 -25.68 -9.39
C GLY A 62 4.78 -24.83 -10.47
N GLN A 63 4.11 -23.82 -11.04
CA GLN A 63 4.74 -22.93 -12.02
C GLN A 63 5.74 -21.98 -11.34
N ARG A 64 6.72 -21.49 -12.12
CA ARG A 64 7.75 -20.58 -11.63
C ARG A 64 7.16 -19.32 -10.97
N LEU A 65 6.22 -18.66 -11.64
CA LEU A 65 5.59 -17.45 -11.12
C LEU A 65 4.71 -17.72 -9.90
N ASP A 66 4.04 -18.88 -9.86
CA ASP A 66 3.22 -19.29 -8.72
C ASP A 66 4.10 -19.50 -7.47
N THR A 67 5.27 -20.14 -7.66
CA THR A 67 6.28 -20.31 -6.60
C THR A 67 6.86 -18.97 -6.14
N LYS A 68 7.18 -18.06 -7.08
CA LYS A 68 7.70 -16.71 -6.75
C LYS A 68 6.70 -15.91 -5.92
N ARG A 69 5.41 -15.94 -6.31
CA ARG A 69 4.32 -15.30 -5.56
C ARG A 69 4.15 -15.90 -4.17
N ARG A 70 4.18 -17.24 -4.05
CA ARG A 70 4.09 -17.91 -2.75
C ARG A 70 5.22 -17.48 -1.83
N ARG A 71 6.47 -17.52 -2.31
CA ARG A 71 7.65 -17.07 -1.55
C ARG A 71 7.56 -15.60 -1.14
N PHE A 72 7.00 -14.76 -1.99
CA PHE A 72 6.77 -13.36 -1.65
C PHE A 72 5.80 -13.22 -0.47
N ILE A 73 4.67 -13.95 -0.48
CA ILE A 73 3.74 -13.97 0.67
C ILE A 73 4.43 -14.49 1.94
N GLU A 74 5.16 -15.60 1.84
CA GLU A 74 5.89 -16.20 2.97
C GLU A 74 6.85 -15.19 3.60
N LYS A 75 7.63 -14.50 2.75
CA LYS A 75 8.57 -13.46 3.16
C LYS A 75 7.86 -12.27 3.80
N CYS A 76 6.82 -11.72 3.15
CA CYS A 76 6.09 -10.55 3.65
C CYS A 76 5.40 -10.81 4.98
N LEU A 77 4.81 -11.99 5.19
CA LEU A 77 4.13 -12.34 6.44
C LEU A 77 5.08 -12.90 7.50
N GLY A 78 6.31 -13.24 7.12
CA GLY A 78 7.27 -13.95 7.96
C GLY A 78 6.75 -15.31 8.40
N VAL A 79 6.10 -16.06 7.50
CA VAL A 79 5.56 -17.40 7.77
C VAL A 79 6.42 -18.45 7.08
N ALA A 80 6.55 -19.63 7.68
CA ALA A 80 7.35 -20.71 7.10
C ALA A 80 6.71 -21.28 5.82
N GLN A 81 5.37 -21.32 5.77
CA GLN A 81 4.61 -21.80 4.64
C GLN A 81 3.26 -21.09 4.60
N VAL A 82 2.78 -20.74 3.39
CA VAL A 82 1.40 -20.29 3.20
C VAL A 82 0.44 -21.46 3.40
N ASP A 83 -0.57 -21.28 4.25
CA ASP A 83 -1.63 -22.25 4.49
C ASP A 83 -3.00 -21.77 3.97
N ASN A 84 -4.02 -22.61 4.14
CA ASN A 84 -5.38 -22.30 3.71
C ASN A 84 -6.00 -21.13 4.48
N ASP A 85 -5.59 -20.87 5.72
CA ASP A 85 -6.09 -19.74 6.52
C ASP A 85 -5.59 -18.41 5.93
N ILE A 86 -4.30 -18.33 5.58
CA ILE A 86 -3.70 -17.19 4.92
C ILE A 86 -4.36 -16.94 3.57
N ILE A 87 -4.53 -17.98 2.74
CA ILE A 87 -5.22 -17.87 1.45
C ILE A 87 -6.63 -17.31 1.63
N ARG A 88 -7.40 -17.86 2.57
CA ARG A 88 -8.76 -17.40 2.88
C ARG A 88 -8.77 -15.94 3.35
N LYS A 89 -7.86 -15.56 4.23
CA LYS A 89 -7.71 -14.18 4.73
C LYS A 89 -7.42 -13.17 3.62
N LEU A 90 -6.57 -13.54 2.66
CA LEU A 90 -6.26 -12.73 1.49
C LEU A 90 -7.46 -12.61 0.55
N LYS A 91 -8.09 -13.74 0.19
CA LYS A 91 -9.25 -13.75 -0.72
C LYS A 91 -10.42 -12.93 -0.19
N ILE A 92 -10.74 -13.03 1.10
CA ILE A 92 -11.82 -12.24 1.72
C ILE A 92 -11.52 -10.74 1.58
N ARG A 93 -10.31 -10.30 1.94
CA ARG A 93 -9.92 -8.88 1.87
C ARG A 93 -9.94 -8.36 0.44
N MET A 94 -9.33 -9.09 -0.49
CA MET A 94 -9.31 -8.73 -1.92
C MET A 94 -10.72 -8.67 -2.50
N GLY A 95 -11.59 -9.64 -2.17
CA GLY A 95 -12.99 -9.64 -2.61
C GLY A 95 -13.75 -8.42 -2.12
N VAL A 96 -13.66 -8.09 -0.83
CA VAL A 96 -14.31 -6.92 -0.24
C VAL A 96 -13.84 -5.61 -0.90
N MET A 97 -12.54 -5.45 -1.14
CA MET A 97 -12.00 -4.27 -1.83
C MET A 97 -12.44 -4.19 -3.29
N LEU A 98 -12.47 -5.33 -3.99
CA LEU A 98 -12.91 -5.41 -5.38
C LEU A 98 -14.39 -5.04 -5.50
N ASP A 99 -15.24 -5.59 -4.63
CA ASP A 99 -16.66 -5.28 -4.58
C ASP A 99 -16.91 -3.78 -4.37
N GLU A 100 -16.13 -3.12 -3.51
CA GLU A 100 -16.22 -1.67 -3.32
C GLU A 100 -15.84 -0.89 -4.58
N LEU A 101 -14.70 -1.22 -5.22
CA LEU A 101 -14.26 -0.54 -6.44
C LEU A 101 -15.26 -0.71 -7.59
N LEU A 102 -15.93 -1.86 -7.68
CA LEU A 102 -16.93 -2.13 -8.71
C LEU A 102 -18.29 -1.46 -8.45
N LYS A 103 -18.52 -0.87 -7.27
CA LYS A 103 -19.78 -0.16 -7.00
C LYS A 103 -19.97 1.03 -7.93
N PRO A 104 -21.20 1.28 -8.41
CA PRO A 104 -21.52 2.47 -9.20
C PRO A 104 -21.09 3.79 -8.51
N SER A 105 -21.13 3.83 -7.18
CA SER A 105 -20.71 4.99 -6.39
C SER A 105 -19.24 5.35 -6.54
N LEU A 106 -18.37 4.43 -6.95
CA LEU A 106 -16.95 4.66 -7.20
C LEU A 106 -16.58 4.57 -8.69
N ASN A 107 -17.58 4.54 -9.58
CA ASN A 107 -17.32 4.50 -11.01
C ASN A 107 -16.49 5.73 -11.43
N PRO A 108 -15.30 5.54 -12.03
CA PRO A 108 -14.39 6.64 -12.34
C PRO A 108 -14.86 7.53 -13.50
N GLN A 109 -16.04 7.26 -14.08
CA GLN A 109 -16.65 8.11 -15.09
C GLN A 109 -17.66 9.12 -14.53
N HIS A 110 -18.30 8.81 -13.40
CA HIS A 110 -19.46 9.57 -12.91
C HIS A 110 -19.50 9.73 -11.37
N SER A 111 -18.60 9.09 -10.63
CA SER A 111 -18.58 9.13 -9.17
C SER A 111 -18.45 10.57 -8.64
N SER A 112 -19.24 10.89 -7.61
CA SER A 112 -19.11 12.12 -6.83
C SER A 112 -18.11 12.01 -5.67
N ARG A 113 -17.58 10.81 -5.41
CA ARG A 113 -16.76 10.51 -4.22
C ARG A 113 -15.29 10.91 -4.36
N TYR A 114 -14.83 11.19 -5.57
CA TYR A 114 -13.45 11.64 -5.81
C TYR A 114 -13.36 13.15 -5.64
N ILE A 115 -12.49 13.63 -4.77
CA ILE A 115 -12.28 15.05 -4.52
C ILE A 115 -10.83 15.38 -4.83
N VAL A 116 -10.59 16.37 -5.68
CA VAL A 116 -9.24 16.83 -6.02
C VAL A 116 -8.99 18.19 -5.39
N GLY A 117 -7.79 18.38 -4.86
CA GLY A 117 -7.34 19.66 -4.34
C GLY A 117 -5.84 19.75 -4.25
N SER A 118 -5.36 20.89 -3.76
CA SER A 118 -3.96 21.10 -3.40
C SER A 118 -3.75 20.88 -1.91
N GLY A 119 -2.65 20.19 -1.55
CA GLY A 119 -2.22 20.07 -0.17
C GLY A 119 -1.94 21.45 0.43
N ARG A 120 -2.43 21.72 1.64
CA ARG A 120 -2.11 22.97 2.35
C ARG A 120 -0.69 22.98 2.92
N GLN A 121 -0.12 21.80 3.10
CA GLN A 121 1.28 21.57 3.46
C GLN A 121 1.91 20.65 2.39
N PRO A 122 2.29 21.20 1.22
CA PRO A 122 2.76 20.41 0.07
C PRO A 122 4.00 19.57 0.38
N ASP A 123 4.79 19.99 1.38
CA ASP A 123 6.01 19.32 1.83
C ASP A 123 5.73 18.02 2.59
N HIS A 124 4.50 17.80 3.06
CA HIS A 124 4.13 16.57 3.77
C HIS A 124 4.06 15.35 2.83
N GLY A 125 3.91 15.57 1.51
CA GLY A 125 3.99 14.49 0.53
C GLY A 125 2.79 13.53 0.55
N ASN A 126 1.70 13.88 1.24
CA ASN A 126 0.46 13.12 1.29
C ASN A 126 -0.10 12.97 -0.14
N GLN A 127 -0.39 11.75 -0.56
CA GLN A 127 -0.89 11.42 -1.90
C GLN A 127 -2.42 11.45 -1.94
N ALA A 128 -3.05 10.81 -0.98
CA ALA A 128 -4.49 10.75 -0.85
C ALA A 128 -4.85 10.46 0.61
N PHE A 129 -6.11 10.70 0.95
CA PHE A 129 -6.61 10.31 2.26
C PHE A 129 -8.11 10.06 2.21
N THR A 130 -8.58 9.36 3.24
CA THR A 130 -10.00 9.14 3.50
C THR A 130 -10.35 9.59 4.92
N VAL A 131 -11.61 9.97 5.11
CA VAL A 131 -12.10 10.45 6.41
C VAL A 131 -12.89 9.34 7.07
N ARG A 132 -12.42 8.86 8.23
CA ARG A 132 -13.14 7.81 8.96
C ARG A 132 -14.49 8.33 9.42
N ARG A 133 -15.52 7.48 9.28
CA ARG A 133 -16.92 7.75 9.66
C ARG A 133 -17.60 8.87 8.85
N GLU A 134 -17.00 9.32 7.75
CA GLU A 134 -17.70 10.19 6.82
C GLU A 134 -18.78 9.39 6.08
N ARG A 135 -20.01 9.90 6.08
CA ARG A 135 -21.16 9.23 5.44
C ARG A 135 -21.01 9.07 3.92
N GLY A 136 -20.19 9.90 3.27
CA GLY A 136 -19.96 9.88 1.83
C GLY A 136 -18.86 8.93 1.38
N GLY A 137 -17.95 8.54 2.29
CA GLY A 137 -16.76 7.76 1.97
C GLY A 137 -15.97 8.37 0.81
N ASN A 138 -15.69 9.67 0.89
CA ASN A 138 -14.98 10.37 -0.16
C ASN A 138 -13.49 9.99 -0.15
N ILE A 139 -12.87 10.06 -1.33
CA ILE A 139 -11.44 9.86 -1.54
C ILE A 139 -10.87 11.21 -1.95
N TYR A 140 -10.03 11.78 -1.10
CA TYR A 140 -9.38 13.06 -1.30
C TYR A 140 -8.03 12.83 -1.95
N LEU A 141 -7.81 13.43 -3.11
CA LEU A 141 -6.63 13.26 -3.94
C LEU A 141 -5.86 14.59 -4.00
N THR A 142 -4.61 14.58 -3.57
CA THR A 142 -3.73 15.75 -3.67
C THR A 142 -3.04 15.80 -5.03
N GLU A 143 -2.23 16.82 -5.26
CA GLU A 143 -1.31 16.89 -6.38
C GLU A 143 -0.35 15.69 -6.44
N ARG A 144 0.08 15.14 -5.29
CA ARG A 144 1.06 14.04 -5.23
C ARG A 144 0.51 12.71 -5.70
N PHE A 145 -0.80 12.50 -5.66
CA PHE A 145 -1.44 11.36 -6.33
C PHE A 145 -1.14 11.36 -7.83
N PHE A 146 -1.19 12.53 -8.47
CA PHE A 146 -0.98 12.66 -9.91
C PHE A 146 0.49 12.88 -10.28
N GLU A 147 1.25 13.56 -9.41
CA GLU A 147 2.63 13.99 -9.63
C GLU A 147 3.54 13.52 -8.46
N PRO A 148 3.79 12.20 -8.36
CA PRO A 148 4.48 11.60 -7.21
C PRO A 148 6.01 11.77 -7.15
N GLY A 149 6.62 12.47 -8.12
CA GLY A 149 8.08 12.62 -8.15
C GLY A 149 8.83 11.34 -8.56
N LEU A 150 8.23 10.51 -9.43
CA LEU A 150 8.82 9.23 -9.86
C LEU A 150 9.82 9.37 -11.02
N GLU A 151 10.18 10.59 -11.41
CA GLU A 151 11.16 10.88 -12.47
C GLU A 151 12.50 10.21 -12.21
N VAL A 152 12.90 10.14 -10.94
CA VAL A 152 14.13 9.49 -10.47
C VAL A 152 14.18 7.99 -10.76
N TYR A 153 13.04 7.33 -10.94
CA TYR A 153 12.98 5.91 -11.30
C TYR A 153 12.91 5.67 -12.82
N LEU A 154 12.57 6.68 -13.63
CA LEU A 154 12.44 6.54 -15.08
C LEU A 154 13.70 5.97 -15.77
N PRO A 155 14.94 6.36 -15.42
CA PRO A 155 16.13 5.84 -16.08
C PRO A 155 16.53 4.43 -15.61
N ILE A 156 16.01 3.96 -14.47
CA ILE A 156 16.43 2.74 -13.78
C ILE A 156 15.29 1.72 -13.67
N ARG A 157 14.38 1.71 -14.65
CA ARG A 157 13.26 0.75 -14.72
C ARG A 157 12.97 0.36 -16.17
N PRO A 158 12.33 -0.79 -16.42
CA PRO A 158 11.83 -1.11 -17.75
C PRO A 158 10.87 -0.05 -18.28
N ARG A 159 11.05 0.36 -19.55
CA ARG A 159 10.15 1.31 -20.22
C ARG A 159 8.72 0.79 -20.38
N THR A 160 8.54 -0.53 -20.35
CA THR A 160 7.24 -1.21 -20.42
C THR A 160 6.45 -1.13 -19.13
N PHE A 161 7.11 -0.89 -17.99
CA PHE A 161 6.42 -0.72 -16.73
C PHE A 161 5.67 0.61 -16.73
N ASP A 162 4.46 0.67 -16.21
CA ASP A 162 3.74 1.93 -16.01
C ASP A 162 3.86 2.35 -14.53
N ALA A 163 4.90 3.12 -14.20
CA ALA A 163 5.16 3.53 -12.81
C ALA A 163 4.10 4.48 -12.26
N TYR A 164 3.54 5.38 -13.07
CA TYR A 164 2.51 6.32 -12.63
C TYR A 164 1.17 5.61 -12.45
N GLY A 165 0.78 4.73 -13.38
CA GLY A 165 -0.41 3.89 -13.24
C GLY A 165 -0.31 2.94 -12.05
N HIS A 166 0.87 2.32 -11.84
CA HIS A 166 1.14 1.52 -10.64
C HIS A 166 0.97 2.35 -9.37
N HIS A 167 1.65 3.50 -9.27
CA HIS A 167 1.57 4.39 -8.12
C HIS A 167 0.12 4.73 -7.75
N MET A 168 -0.62 5.31 -8.70
CA MET A 168 -1.99 5.75 -8.44
C MET A 168 -2.92 4.58 -8.10
N ALA A 169 -2.75 3.42 -8.75
CA ALA A 169 -3.53 2.23 -8.43
C ALA A 169 -3.23 1.72 -7.02
N THR A 170 -1.95 1.71 -6.62
CA THR A 170 -1.54 1.30 -5.28
C THR A 170 -2.09 2.24 -4.21
N VAL A 171 -2.03 3.56 -4.44
CA VAL A 171 -2.63 4.56 -3.52
C VAL A 171 -4.14 4.36 -3.41
N LEU A 172 -4.84 4.12 -4.52
CA LEU A 172 -6.28 3.79 -4.45
C LEU A 172 -6.54 2.51 -3.65
N LEU A 173 -5.72 1.46 -3.80
CA LEU A 173 -5.87 0.24 -3.01
C LEU A 173 -5.63 0.49 -1.51
N HIS A 174 -4.66 1.34 -1.17
CA HIS A 174 -4.41 1.81 0.19
C HIS A 174 -5.67 2.47 0.77
N GLU A 175 -6.19 3.52 0.11
CA GLU A 175 -7.39 4.25 0.58
C GLU A 175 -8.65 3.37 0.67
N ILE A 176 -8.87 2.52 -0.33
CA ILE A 176 -10.01 1.60 -0.33
C ILE A 176 -9.90 0.60 0.83
N SER A 177 -8.69 0.20 1.22
CA SER A 177 -8.50 -0.68 2.38
C SER A 177 -8.94 -0.02 3.68
N HIS A 178 -8.66 1.27 3.88
CA HIS A 178 -9.16 2.02 5.05
C HIS A 178 -10.68 2.04 5.09
N MET A 179 -11.31 2.33 3.95
CA MET A 179 -12.75 2.47 3.85
C MET A 179 -13.49 1.15 4.08
N THR A 180 -12.98 0.05 3.53
CA THR A 180 -13.70 -1.23 3.46
C THR A 180 -13.31 -2.21 4.55
N LEU A 181 -12.03 -2.22 4.94
CA LEU A 181 -11.45 -3.18 5.87
C LEU A 181 -11.02 -2.52 7.18
N GLN A 182 -11.09 -1.19 7.27
CA GLN A 182 -10.62 -0.42 8.43
C GLN A 182 -9.17 -0.75 8.79
N THR A 183 -8.33 -0.97 7.76
CA THR A 183 -6.88 -1.00 7.92
C THR A 183 -6.40 0.31 8.52
N LEU A 184 -5.20 0.28 9.11
CA LEU A 184 -4.52 1.42 9.68
C LEU A 184 -3.11 1.50 9.10
N ASP A 185 -2.44 2.63 9.32
CA ASP A 185 -1.06 2.85 8.91
C ASP A 185 -0.12 2.54 10.06
N PHE A 186 0.10 1.25 10.31
CA PHE A 186 1.06 0.81 11.31
C PHE A 186 2.49 1.12 10.88
N ALA A 187 2.78 1.00 9.59
CA ALA A 187 4.08 1.31 9.02
C ALA A 187 3.97 1.61 7.53
N TYR A 188 4.84 2.49 7.07
CA TYR A 188 4.98 2.84 5.66
C TYR A 188 6.00 1.92 4.97
N LEU A 189 5.59 1.29 3.88
CA LEU A 189 6.39 0.36 3.07
C LEU A 189 6.66 0.90 1.66
N ASP A 190 6.16 2.10 1.32
CA ASP A 190 6.30 2.72 0.00
C ASP A 190 5.84 1.78 -1.15
N PRO A 191 4.66 1.11 -1.05
CA PRO A 191 4.23 0.13 -2.04
C PRO A 191 3.92 0.74 -3.41
N SER A 192 3.77 2.06 -3.50
CA SER A 192 3.48 2.80 -4.73
C SER A 192 4.73 3.14 -5.55
N ARG A 193 5.94 2.82 -5.04
CA ARG A 193 7.20 2.84 -5.80
C ARG A 193 7.26 1.67 -6.79
N PRO A 194 8.12 1.72 -7.82
CA PRO A 194 8.34 0.56 -8.68
C PRO A 194 8.66 -0.70 -7.89
N PHE A 195 8.20 -1.85 -8.38
CA PHE A 195 8.56 -3.15 -7.81
C PHE A 195 10.08 -3.25 -7.67
N VAL A 196 10.55 -3.66 -6.49
CA VAL A 196 11.98 -3.72 -6.16
C VAL A 196 12.78 -4.49 -7.21
N ASP A 197 12.24 -5.60 -7.71
CA ASP A 197 12.89 -6.44 -8.72
C ASP A 197 12.87 -5.88 -10.15
N LEU A 198 12.24 -4.73 -10.38
CA LEU A 198 12.31 -3.98 -11.64
C LEU A 198 13.30 -2.82 -11.61
N ILE A 199 13.94 -2.54 -10.46
CA ILE A 199 14.94 -1.48 -10.36
C ILE A 199 16.25 -1.97 -10.98
N ASP A 200 16.78 -1.23 -11.96
CA ASP A 200 18.05 -1.53 -12.61
C ASP A 200 19.24 -1.27 -11.68
N THR A 201 19.81 -2.34 -11.14
CA THR A 201 20.97 -2.31 -10.23
C THR A 201 22.33 -2.20 -10.95
N SER A 202 22.36 -2.03 -12.29
CA SER A 202 23.62 -1.82 -13.01
C SER A 202 24.25 -0.46 -12.69
N THR A 203 23.42 0.53 -12.33
CA THR A 203 23.87 1.89 -11.98
C THR A 203 24.03 2.08 -10.45
N PRO A 204 24.92 2.98 -9.98
CA PRO A 204 25.03 3.30 -8.56
C PRO A 204 23.71 3.81 -7.93
N ASP A 205 22.98 4.70 -8.61
CA ASP A 205 21.70 5.23 -8.14
C ASP A 205 20.64 4.13 -8.04
N GLY A 206 20.56 3.26 -9.04
CA GLY A 206 19.66 2.12 -9.02
C GLY A 206 19.95 1.13 -7.89
N ARG A 207 21.23 0.83 -7.59
CA ARG A 207 21.61 0.01 -6.42
C ARG A 207 21.17 0.64 -5.11
N LEU A 208 21.42 1.93 -4.94
CA LEU A 208 21.05 2.63 -3.71
C LEU A 208 19.54 2.59 -3.49
N ARG A 209 18.75 2.90 -4.53
CA ARG A 209 17.29 2.90 -4.45
C ARG A 209 16.69 1.51 -4.25
N HIS A 210 17.25 0.51 -4.91
CA HIS A 210 16.88 -0.89 -4.68
C HIS A 210 17.11 -1.25 -3.21
N LEU A 211 18.31 -1.02 -2.69
CA LEU A 211 18.67 -1.37 -1.31
C LEU A 211 17.76 -0.68 -0.29
N VAL A 212 17.56 0.65 -0.41
CA VAL A 212 16.72 1.41 0.53
C VAL A 212 15.27 0.95 0.50
N LEU A 213 14.69 0.75 -0.70
CA LEU A 213 13.30 0.31 -0.82
C LEU A 213 13.13 -1.14 -0.36
N GLU A 214 14.09 -2.00 -0.68
CA GLU A 214 14.09 -3.39 -0.25
C GLU A 214 14.18 -3.50 1.28
N GLU A 215 15.08 -2.75 1.91
CA GLU A 215 15.26 -2.72 3.37
C GLU A 215 13.99 -2.22 4.05
N LEU A 216 13.36 -1.16 3.52
CA LEU A 216 12.10 -0.63 4.03
C LEU A 216 10.98 -1.69 3.94
N GLN A 217 10.74 -2.26 2.76
CA GLN A 217 9.66 -3.25 2.56
C GLN A 217 9.88 -4.54 3.35
N GLN A 218 11.13 -4.90 3.66
CA GLN A 218 11.44 -6.09 4.44
C GLN A 218 11.37 -5.87 5.95
N ASN A 219 11.62 -4.66 6.45
CA ASN A 219 11.83 -4.42 7.87
C ASN A 219 10.84 -3.46 8.53
N ALA A 220 10.05 -2.68 7.78
CA ALA A 220 9.15 -1.69 8.37
C ALA A 220 8.04 -2.31 9.23
N LEU A 221 7.50 -3.47 8.83
CA LEU A 221 6.50 -4.23 9.61
C LEU A 221 6.57 -5.72 9.27
N SER A 222 7.51 -6.41 9.89
CA SER A 222 7.83 -7.81 9.64
C SER A 222 8.42 -8.48 10.88
N ALA A 223 8.67 -9.79 10.81
CA ALA A 223 9.34 -10.51 11.89
C ALA A 223 10.76 -9.97 12.23
N THR A 224 11.36 -9.17 11.34
CA THR A 224 12.70 -8.57 11.52
C THR A 224 12.66 -7.10 11.92
N THR A 225 11.48 -6.47 12.02
CA THR A 225 11.35 -5.10 12.54
C THR A 225 11.97 -5.01 13.94
N PRO A 226 12.85 -4.04 14.22
CA PRO A 226 13.41 -3.85 15.56
C PRO A 226 12.32 -3.59 16.61
N GLY A 227 12.47 -4.19 17.80
CA GLY A 227 11.45 -4.08 18.86
C GLY A 227 11.25 -2.65 19.39
N ASN A 228 12.27 -1.81 19.25
CA ASN A 228 12.23 -0.38 19.55
C ASN A 228 11.56 0.47 18.46
N GLU A 229 11.12 -0.13 17.36
CA GLU A 229 10.42 0.53 16.24
C GLU A 229 9.00 -0.03 16.06
N LEU A 230 8.79 -1.31 16.39
CA LEU A 230 7.50 -1.97 16.29
C LEU A 230 6.43 -1.35 17.23
N PHE A 231 5.28 -0.99 16.66
CA PHE A 231 4.21 -0.26 17.34
C PHE A 231 4.68 1.06 17.95
N LYS A 232 5.56 1.75 17.23
CA LYS A 232 6.04 3.07 17.59
C LYS A 232 5.99 4.02 16.39
N THR A 233 5.92 5.31 16.67
CA THR A 233 6.08 6.40 15.71
C THR A 233 7.34 7.18 16.04
N LEU A 234 8.10 7.55 15.02
CA LEU A 234 9.24 8.43 15.18
C LEU A 234 8.74 9.86 15.40
N ASP A 235 9.14 10.46 16.50
CA ASP A 235 9.03 11.89 16.72
C ASP A 235 10.13 12.60 15.93
N ASP A 236 9.77 13.33 14.88
CA ASP A 236 10.73 14.02 14.02
C ASP A 236 11.48 15.17 14.72
N TYR A 237 10.95 15.70 15.84
CA TYR A 237 11.59 16.77 16.59
C TYR A 237 12.60 16.21 17.60
N GLU A 238 12.19 15.17 18.34
CA GLU A 238 13.05 14.55 19.36
C GLU A 238 13.95 13.45 18.79
N LEU A 239 13.71 13.02 17.54
CA LEU A 239 14.33 11.85 16.89
C LEU A 239 14.23 10.59 17.75
N ARG A 240 13.07 10.41 18.41
CA ARG A 240 12.80 9.32 19.34
C ARG A 240 11.57 8.53 18.95
N TRP A 241 11.62 7.23 19.17
CA TRP A 241 10.50 6.33 18.94
C TRP A 241 9.57 6.31 20.15
N ASN A 242 8.35 6.79 19.95
CA ASN A 242 7.29 6.81 20.96
C ASN A 242 6.24 5.75 20.65
N ASP A 243 5.69 5.15 21.69
CA ASP A 243 4.61 4.17 21.56
C ASP A 243 3.42 4.77 20.79
N VAL A 244 2.84 3.98 19.89
CA VAL A 244 1.62 4.41 19.20
C VAL A 244 0.48 4.64 20.18
N GLU A 245 -0.35 5.63 19.90
CA GLU A 245 -1.53 5.98 20.71
C GLU A 245 -2.84 5.79 19.92
N GLY A 246 -3.97 6.14 20.54
CA GLY A 246 -5.28 6.15 19.88
C GLY A 246 -5.70 4.81 19.25
N ASP A 247 -6.21 4.89 18.02
CA ASP A 247 -6.69 3.72 17.27
C ASP A 247 -5.59 2.70 16.95
N LEU A 248 -4.37 3.16 16.67
CA LEU A 248 -3.23 2.27 16.39
C LEU A 248 -2.93 1.39 17.60
N ARG A 249 -2.87 1.99 18.80
CA ARG A 249 -2.71 1.24 20.05
C ARG A 249 -3.83 0.24 20.24
N GLN A 250 -5.07 0.69 20.17
CA GLN A 250 -6.24 -0.16 20.40
C GLN A 250 -6.29 -1.35 19.43
N ARG A 251 -5.98 -1.10 18.15
CA ARG A 251 -5.94 -2.14 17.12
C ARG A 251 -4.79 -3.12 17.34
N ALA A 252 -3.58 -2.64 17.67
CA ALA A 252 -2.44 -3.52 17.97
C ALA A 252 -2.75 -4.47 19.13
N LEU A 253 -3.30 -3.93 20.24
CA LEU A 253 -3.69 -4.73 21.40
C LEU A 253 -4.80 -5.73 21.07
N SER A 254 -5.80 -5.32 20.29
CA SER A 254 -6.91 -6.18 19.87
C SER A 254 -6.45 -7.34 18.98
N LEU A 255 -5.64 -7.05 17.95
CA LEU A 255 -5.14 -8.07 17.03
C LEU A 255 -4.22 -9.07 17.73
N THR A 256 -3.34 -8.58 18.61
CA THR A 256 -2.42 -9.43 19.38
C THR A 256 -3.07 -10.09 20.60
N GLY A 257 -4.24 -9.63 21.05
CA GLY A 257 -4.95 -10.15 22.22
C GLY A 257 -4.29 -9.79 23.55
N THR A 258 -3.61 -8.65 23.63
CA THR A 258 -2.82 -8.22 24.80
C THR A 258 -3.39 -6.96 25.46
N ARG A 259 -2.82 -6.56 26.60
CA ARG A 259 -3.25 -5.38 27.38
C ARG A 259 -2.28 -4.21 27.29
N ASP A 260 -1.08 -4.44 26.78
CA ASP A 260 0.02 -3.48 26.69
C ASP A 260 0.89 -3.76 25.44
N LEU A 261 1.57 -2.71 24.95
CA LEU A 261 2.32 -2.79 23.69
C LEU A 261 3.58 -3.65 23.80
N ASP A 262 4.18 -3.78 24.98
CA ASP A 262 5.33 -4.68 25.15
C ASP A 262 4.93 -6.14 25.01
N SER A 263 3.78 -6.52 25.57
CA SER A 263 3.16 -7.82 25.36
C SER A 263 2.76 -8.00 23.89
N ALA A 264 2.21 -6.97 23.24
CA ALA A 264 1.87 -7.01 21.83
C ALA A 264 3.10 -7.29 20.94
N ARG A 265 4.23 -6.63 21.20
CA ARG A 265 5.51 -6.88 20.50
C ARG A 265 5.97 -8.32 20.66
N ARG A 266 5.96 -8.84 21.89
CA ARG A 266 6.32 -10.25 22.17
C ARG A 266 5.47 -11.22 21.36
N VAL A 267 4.14 -11.02 21.35
CA VAL A 267 3.21 -11.86 20.57
C VAL A 267 3.46 -11.72 19.07
N PHE A 268 3.70 -10.50 18.58
CA PHE A 268 3.99 -10.26 17.17
C PHE A 268 5.24 -11.03 16.70
N TYR A 269 6.27 -11.17 17.54
CA TYR A 269 7.43 -12.00 17.19
C TYR A 269 7.15 -13.50 17.31
N SER A 270 6.48 -13.94 18.38
CA SER A 270 6.33 -15.36 18.70
C SER A 270 5.18 -16.08 17.98
N ASP A 271 4.15 -15.37 17.54
CA ASP A 271 2.96 -15.94 16.92
C ASP A 271 2.80 -15.42 15.48
N ALA A 272 3.08 -16.29 14.52
CA ALA A 272 3.02 -15.98 13.09
C ALA A 272 1.59 -15.68 12.59
N GLY A 273 0.58 -16.29 13.21
CA GLY A 273 -0.82 -16.03 12.87
C GLY A 273 -1.26 -14.65 13.32
N LYS A 274 -0.88 -14.26 14.53
CA LYS A 274 -1.12 -12.91 15.07
C LYS A 274 -0.36 -11.84 14.31
N ARG A 275 0.90 -12.10 13.98
CA ARG A 275 1.69 -11.24 13.10
C ARG A 275 1.03 -11.05 11.74
N THR A 276 0.56 -12.14 11.12
CA THR A 276 -0.18 -12.09 9.86
C THR A 276 -1.41 -11.19 9.99
N ASP A 277 -2.17 -11.30 11.08
CA ASP A 277 -3.35 -10.46 11.29
C ASP A 277 -2.99 -8.98 11.42
N VAL A 278 -1.88 -8.64 12.09
CA VAL A 278 -1.35 -7.27 12.17
C VAL A 278 -0.91 -6.75 10.80
N ILE A 279 -0.08 -7.51 10.08
CA ILE A 279 0.41 -7.12 8.74
C ILE A 279 -0.75 -6.93 7.76
N LEU A 280 -1.75 -7.82 7.77
CA LEU A 280 -2.94 -7.70 6.92
C LEU A 280 -3.95 -6.63 7.39
N ASN A 281 -3.70 -5.98 8.53
CA ASN A 281 -4.42 -4.78 8.97
C ASN A 281 -3.61 -3.49 8.70
N ASN A 282 -2.40 -3.59 8.13
CA ASN A 282 -1.64 -2.46 7.64
C ASN A 282 -2.00 -2.17 6.17
N ALA A 283 -2.43 -0.95 5.85
CA ALA A 283 -2.89 -0.59 4.51
C ALA A 283 -1.79 -0.79 3.45
N ASP A 284 -0.58 -0.33 3.75
CA ASP A 284 0.58 -0.45 2.88
C ASP A 284 0.99 -1.90 2.61
N SER A 285 1.03 -2.74 3.66
CA SER A 285 1.35 -4.16 3.51
C SER A 285 0.32 -4.89 2.65
N LEU A 286 -0.97 -4.56 2.81
CA LEU A 286 -2.03 -5.15 2.01
C LEU A 286 -1.96 -4.69 0.54
N ALA A 287 -1.73 -3.40 0.30
CA ALA A 287 -1.55 -2.86 -1.05
C ALA A 287 -0.31 -3.46 -1.75
N LEU A 288 0.80 -3.63 -1.02
CA LEU A 288 2.00 -4.31 -1.51
C LEU A 288 1.71 -5.75 -1.93
N LEU A 289 1.04 -6.53 -1.07
CA LEU A 289 0.66 -7.91 -1.36
C LEU A 289 -0.26 -8.00 -2.59
N ILE A 290 -1.29 -7.16 -2.66
CA ILE A 290 -2.25 -7.16 -3.78
C ILE A 290 -1.53 -6.84 -5.09
N THR A 291 -0.68 -5.82 -5.12
CA THR A 291 0.00 -5.40 -6.35
C THR A 291 1.02 -6.43 -6.80
N HIS A 292 1.79 -7.04 -5.90
CA HIS A 292 2.71 -8.12 -6.25
C HIS A 292 2.00 -9.39 -6.76
N LEU A 293 0.88 -9.75 -6.14
CA LEU A 293 0.09 -10.91 -6.58
C LEU A 293 -0.67 -10.62 -7.87
N GLY A 294 -1.11 -9.38 -8.04
CA GLY A 294 -1.90 -8.91 -9.17
C GLY A 294 -1.08 -8.45 -10.37
N ARG A 295 0.23 -8.26 -10.23
CA ARG A 295 1.04 -7.72 -11.32
C ARG A 295 1.01 -8.64 -12.53
N PRO A 296 0.79 -8.07 -13.73
CA PRO A 296 0.70 -8.85 -14.95
C PRO A 296 2.09 -9.37 -15.34
N VAL A 297 2.14 -10.30 -16.30
CA VAL A 297 3.37 -11.04 -16.63
C VAL A 297 4.43 -10.10 -17.24
N GLU A 298 4.01 -9.08 -17.97
CA GLU A 298 4.85 -8.04 -18.54
C GLU A 298 5.55 -7.15 -17.50
N PHE A 299 5.08 -7.15 -16.24
CA PHE A 299 5.72 -6.45 -15.12
C PHE A 299 6.59 -7.40 -14.28
N GLN A 300 7.03 -8.50 -14.87
CA GLN A 300 8.01 -9.41 -14.29
C GLN A 300 9.39 -9.14 -14.94
N PRO A 301 10.49 -9.33 -14.20
CA PRO A 301 11.82 -9.31 -14.80
C PRO A 301 11.91 -10.36 -15.91
N LEU A 302 12.52 -9.99 -17.05
CA LEU A 302 12.71 -10.90 -18.18
C LEU A 302 13.67 -12.05 -17.83
N GLU A 303 14.65 -11.80 -16.97
CA GLU A 303 15.58 -12.78 -16.39
C GLU A 303 15.81 -12.43 -14.90
N GLU A 304 15.87 -13.42 -14.01
CA GLU A 304 16.31 -13.16 -12.63
C GLU A 304 17.84 -12.96 -12.62
N PRO A 305 18.38 -12.06 -11.78
CA PRO A 305 19.82 -12.00 -11.58
C PRO A 305 20.27 -13.39 -11.11
N ARG A 306 21.23 -13.98 -11.84
CA ARG A 306 21.88 -15.22 -11.41
C ARG A 306 22.39 -14.98 -9.99
N SER A 307 21.89 -15.74 -9.02
CA SER A 307 22.43 -15.79 -7.67
C SER A 307 23.94 -16.00 -7.79
N THR A 308 24.73 -14.99 -7.43
CA THR A 308 26.18 -15.15 -7.34
C THR A 308 26.45 -16.23 -6.29
N PRO A 309 27.17 -17.31 -6.63
CA PRO A 309 27.54 -18.30 -5.62
C PRO A 309 28.37 -17.59 -4.56
N SER A 310 28.00 -17.79 -3.30
CA SER A 310 28.82 -17.37 -2.17
C SER A 310 30.17 -18.06 -2.30
N THR A 311 31.22 -17.28 -2.53
CA THR A 311 32.63 -17.70 -2.38
C THR A 311 33.00 -17.78 -0.92
#